data_AF-A0A812MRN0-F1
#
_entry.id   AF-A0A812MRN0-F1
#
_cell.length_a   1.000
_cell.length_b   1.000
_cell.length_c   1.000
_cell.angle_alpha   90.00
_cell.angle_beta   90.00
_cell.angle_gamma   90.00
#
_symmetry.space_group_name_H-M   'P 1'
#
loop_
_entity.id
_entity.type
_entity.pdbx_description
1 polymer ?
#
loop_
_entity_poly.entity_id
_entity_poly.type
_entity_poly.pdbx_seq_one_letter_code
_entity_poly.pdbx_strand_id
1 'polypeptide(L)'
;DYNLGGEIGAVREECASSSEDEDCPCGSNAISCIDVGEDSYCLPRLGRCPIVCGEDEEPCYRPGFDAEGNHLPPEETCVLKGLACGCGQNSFACDTDGNLTQCLPIVGGYCPQCLADEVECPHVLNFQPNGTQVPAEGWVEPVRKCASSLLDCPCGREAQMCDSLGRCIFKGAACCTYDQKLCVLTDYGPDGQLTGYREICWLPTEPCPCGANTHRCPGTEVCLPESIKEAICPCDP
;
A
#
# COMPACT_ATOMS: atom_id res chain seq x y z
N ASP A 1 -37.92 11.40 -2.08
CA ASP A 1 -37.30 11.59 -3.41
C ASP A 1 -35.81 11.87 -3.26
N TYR A 2 -35.00 11.36 -4.18
CA TYR A 2 -33.58 11.68 -4.28
C TYR A 2 -33.30 12.61 -5.47
N ASN A 3 -32.27 13.44 -5.36
CA ASN A 3 -31.76 14.19 -6.50
C ASN A 3 -30.87 13.28 -7.39
N LEU A 4 -30.41 13.79 -8.54
CA LEU A 4 -29.52 13.04 -9.44
C LEU A 4 -28.14 12.73 -8.85
N GLY A 5 -27.76 13.36 -7.74
CA GLY A 5 -26.54 13.07 -6.98
C GLY A 5 -26.72 12.03 -5.88
N GLY A 6 -27.94 11.52 -5.68
CA GLY A 6 -28.24 10.53 -4.63
C GLY A 6 -28.49 11.12 -3.24
N GLU A 7 -28.57 12.45 -3.12
CA GLU A 7 -28.91 13.11 -1.85
C GLU A 7 -30.44 13.22 -1.70
N ILE A 8 -30.91 13.29 -0.46
CA ILE A 8 -32.33 13.47 -0.17
C ILE A 8 -32.78 14.83 -0.71
N GLY A 9 -33.61 14.83 -1.75
CA GLY A 9 -34.12 16.05 -2.38
C GLY A 9 -35.42 16.53 -1.73
N ALA A 10 -36.29 15.61 -1.35
CA ALA A 10 -37.54 15.88 -0.65
C ALA A 10 -38.02 14.64 0.10
N VAL A 11 -38.77 14.84 1.17
CA VAL A 11 -39.53 13.80 1.86
C VAL A 11 -41.01 14.05 1.58
N ARG A 12 -41.73 13.01 1.19
CA ARG A 12 -43.18 13.06 0.96
C ARG A 12 -43.83 11.93 1.75
N GLU A 13 -44.89 12.26 2.48
CA GLU A 13 -45.76 11.29 3.12
C GLU A 13 -46.98 11.11 2.22
N GLU A 14 -47.29 9.86 1.87
CA GLU A 14 -48.50 9.51 1.13
C GLU A 14 -49.20 8.34 1.79
N CYS A 15 -50.53 8.37 1.76
CA CYS A 15 -51.32 7.23 2.19
C CYS A 15 -51.22 6.13 1.12
N ALA A 16 -50.58 5.02 1.45
CA ALA A 16 -50.71 3.78 0.68
C ALA A 16 -52.09 3.14 0.94
N SER A 17 -52.60 2.39 -0.04
CA SER A 17 -53.82 1.59 0.10
C SER A 17 -53.68 0.62 1.27
N SER A 18 -54.76 0.42 2.04
CA SER A 18 -54.77 -0.45 3.23
C SER A 18 -54.73 -1.95 2.92
N SER A 19 -54.36 -2.36 1.70
CA SER A 19 -54.12 -3.77 1.40
C SER A 19 -52.77 -4.14 1.99
N GLU A 20 -52.77 -5.15 2.86
CA GLU A 20 -51.58 -5.64 3.61
C GLU A 20 -50.42 -6.09 2.70
N ASP A 21 -50.64 -6.17 1.38
CA ASP A 21 -49.69 -6.65 0.38
C ASP A 21 -49.15 -5.55 -0.57
N GLU A 22 -49.49 -4.27 -0.37
CA GLU A 22 -49.06 -3.19 -1.28
C GLU A 22 -47.96 -2.31 -0.64
N ASP A 23 -46.71 -2.66 -0.95
CA ASP A 23 -45.52 -1.87 -0.55
C ASP A 23 -45.65 -0.40 -0.97
N CYS A 24 -45.25 0.51 -0.07
CA CYS A 24 -45.20 1.93 -0.39
C CYS A 24 -44.22 2.17 -1.56
N PRO A 25 -44.65 2.80 -2.67
CA PRO A 25 -43.76 3.03 -3.79
C PRO A 25 -42.67 4.02 -3.40
N CYS A 26 -41.44 3.73 -3.78
CA CYS A 26 -40.34 4.66 -3.60
C CYS A 26 -40.50 5.91 -4.48
N GLY A 27 -40.06 7.05 -3.95
CA GLY A 27 -40.11 8.33 -4.67
C GLY A 27 -39.21 8.39 -5.91
N SER A 28 -39.20 9.54 -6.57
CA SER A 28 -38.38 9.77 -7.75
C SER A 28 -36.89 9.57 -7.46
N ASN A 29 -36.18 8.96 -8.42
CA ASN A 29 -34.76 8.59 -8.31
C ASN A 29 -34.42 7.69 -7.11
N ALA A 30 -35.39 6.94 -6.60
CA ALA A 30 -35.16 5.92 -5.58
C ALA A 30 -35.30 4.50 -6.18
N ILE A 31 -34.76 3.52 -5.46
CA ILE A 31 -34.97 2.08 -5.65
C ILE A 31 -35.55 1.51 -4.35
N SER A 32 -36.52 0.59 -4.46
CA SER A 32 -37.06 -0.16 -3.32
C SER A 32 -36.15 -1.33 -3.00
N CYS A 33 -35.79 -1.44 -1.74
CA CYS A 33 -34.95 -2.50 -1.17
C CYS A 33 -35.71 -3.14 -0.02
N ILE A 34 -35.43 -4.41 0.26
CA ILE A 34 -36.05 -5.16 1.35
C ILE A 34 -34.99 -5.37 2.43
N ASP A 35 -35.35 -5.14 3.70
CA ASP A 35 -34.49 -5.38 4.85
C ASP A 35 -34.72 -6.79 5.44
N VAL A 36 -33.90 -7.18 6.40
CA VAL A 36 -34.07 -8.40 7.19
C VAL A 36 -35.38 -8.31 7.97
N GLY A 37 -36.43 -8.97 7.48
CA GLY A 37 -37.78 -8.92 8.08
C GLY A 37 -38.90 -8.53 7.11
N GLU A 38 -38.64 -8.49 5.80
CA GLU A 38 -39.61 -8.18 4.73
C GLU A 38 -40.05 -6.70 4.68
N ASP A 39 -39.53 -5.84 5.56
CA ASP A 39 -39.77 -4.40 5.51
C ASP A 39 -39.08 -3.76 4.29
N SER A 40 -39.83 -3.02 3.49
CA SER A 40 -39.29 -2.28 2.35
C SER A 40 -38.82 -0.87 2.73
N TYR A 41 -37.70 -0.43 2.13
CA TYR A 41 -37.14 0.91 2.30
C TYR A 41 -36.54 1.44 0.99
N CYS A 42 -36.36 2.75 0.90
CA CYS A 42 -35.97 3.42 -0.34
C CYS A 42 -34.56 3.97 -0.31
N LEU A 43 -33.70 3.50 -1.21
CA LEU A 43 -32.33 4.01 -1.43
C LEU A 43 -32.25 4.88 -2.69
N PRO A 44 -31.23 5.75 -2.84
CA PRO A 44 -31.02 6.46 -4.10
C PRO A 44 -30.71 5.47 -5.23
N ARG A 45 -31.22 5.74 -6.43
CA ARG A 45 -31.09 4.86 -7.61
C ARG A 45 -29.65 4.70 -8.12
N LEU A 46 -28.73 5.56 -7.67
CA LEU A 46 -27.29 5.40 -7.90
C LEU A 46 -26.66 4.30 -7.03
N GLY A 47 -27.31 3.93 -5.93
CA GLY A 47 -26.91 2.82 -5.07
C GLY A 47 -27.45 1.48 -5.55
N ARG A 48 -27.08 0.42 -4.82
CA ARG A 48 -27.64 -0.93 -4.95
C ARG A 48 -28.28 -1.30 -3.63
N CYS A 49 -29.32 -2.13 -3.67
CA CYS A 49 -29.85 -2.71 -2.44
C CYS A 49 -28.79 -3.61 -1.80
N PRO A 50 -28.52 -3.48 -0.49
CA PRO A 50 -27.72 -4.43 0.25
C PRO A 50 -28.23 -5.86 0.02
N ILE A 51 -27.30 -6.81 -0.09
CA ILE A 51 -27.67 -8.22 -0.15
C ILE A 51 -28.27 -8.67 1.20
N VAL A 52 -29.42 -9.34 1.13
CA VAL A 52 -30.06 -9.98 2.29
C VAL A 52 -29.78 -11.47 2.22
N CYS A 53 -29.16 -12.01 3.27
CA CYS A 53 -28.78 -13.42 3.36
C CYS A 53 -29.74 -14.21 4.25
N GLY A 54 -29.81 -15.53 4.05
CA GLY A 54 -30.64 -16.41 4.88
C GLY A 54 -30.18 -16.49 6.34
N GLU A 55 -30.99 -17.12 7.20
CA GLU A 55 -30.71 -17.22 8.65
C GLU A 55 -29.38 -17.90 8.99
N ASP A 56 -28.92 -18.84 8.15
CA ASP A 56 -27.67 -19.57 8.32
C ASP A 56 -26.50 -18.99 7.50
N GLU A 57 -26.73 -17.85 6.85
CA GLU A 57 -25.77 -17.19 5.98
C GLU A 57 -25.34 -15.82 6.54
N GLU A 58 -24.24 -15.29 6.02
CA GLU A 58 -23.75 -13.95 6.28
C GLU A 58 -23.34 -13.25 4.98
N PRO A 59 -23.52 -11.91 4.89
CA PRO A 59 -23.12 -11.15 3.72
C PRO A 59 -21.61 -11.13 3.59
N CYS A 60 -21.16 -11.28 2.36
CA CYS A 60 -19.77 -11.40 2.01
C CYS A 60 -19.40 -10.48 0.85
N TYR A 61 -18.28 -9.77 0.99
CA TYR A 61 -17.76 -8.84 -0.01
C TYR A 61 -16.44 -9.38 -0.56
N ARG A 62 -16.44 -9.75 -1.84
CA ARG A 62 -15.30 -10.37 -2.51
C ARG A 62 -14.65 -9.36 -3.46
N PRO A 63 -13.45 -8.83 -3.15
CA PRO A 63 -12.73 -7.97 -4.08
C PRO A 63 -12.44 -8.69 -5.39
N GLY A 64 -12.69 -8.03 -6.51
CA GLY A 64 -12.38 -8.52 -7.84
C GLY A 64 -11.55 -7.52 -8.63
N PHE A 65 -10.93 -7.99 -9.71
CA PHE A 65 -10.08 -7.17 -10.58
C PHE A 65 -10.40 -7.40 -12.06
N ASP A 66 -10.09 -6.41 -12.90
CA ASP A 66 -10.16 -6.57 -14.35
C ASP A 66 -8.95 -7.37 -14.90
N ALA A 67 -8.82 -7.45 -16.22
CA ALA A 67 -7.74 -8.21 -16.86
C ALA A 67 -6.36 -7.55 -16.69
N GLU A 68 -6.34 -6.26 -16.36
CA GLU A 68 -5.15 -5.44 -16.17
C GLU A 68 -4.73 -5.37 -14.69
N GLY A 69 -5.55 -5.90 -13.78
CA GLY A 69 -5.31 -5.92 -12.34
C GLY A 69 -5.86 -4.70 -11.59
N ASN A 70 -6.71 -3.88 -12.22
CA ASN A 70 -7.38 -2.77 -11.53
C ASN A 70 -8.60 -3.26 -10.75
N HIS A 71 -8.93 -2.55 -9.66
CA HIS A 71 -10.08 -2.89 -8.83
C HIS A 71 -11.40 -2.78 -9.59
N LEU A 72 -12.21 -3.84 -9.49
CA LEU A 72 -13.64 -3.82 -9.80
C LEU A 72 -14.44 -3.52 -8.53
N PRO A 73 -15.70 -3.09 -8.67
CA PRO A 73 -16.64 -3.12 -7.55
C PRO A 73 -16.66 -4.52 -6.91
N PRO A 74 -16.69 -4.63 -5.57
CA PRO A 74 -16.71 -5.92 -4.91
C PRO A 74 -17.95 -6.71 -5.31
N GLU A 75 -17.78 -8.02 -5.46
CA GLU A 75 -18.88 -8.96 -5.63
C GLU A 75 -19.52 -9.21 -4.26
N GLU A 76 -20.82 -8.93 -4.15
CA GLU A 76 -21.61 -9.19 -2.95
C GLU A 76 -22.26 -10.57 -3.07
N THR A 77 -22.07 -11.44 -2.08
CA THR A 77 -22.65 -12.78 -2.05
C THR A 77 -23.02 -13.17 -0.62
N CYS A 78 -23.84 -14.21 -0.48
CA CYS A 78 -24.13 -14.82 0.81
C CYS A 78 -23.30 -16.10 0.96
N VAL A 79 -22.68 -16.29 2.11
CA VAL A 79 -21.95 -17.52 2.45
C VAL A 79 -22.48 -18.08 3.76
N LEU A 80 -22.38 -19.40 3.98
CA LEU A 80 -22.77 -19.98 5.26
C LEU A 80 -21.90 -19.40 6.39
N LYS A 81 -22.51 -19.14 7.54
CA LYS A 81 -21.83 -18.59 8.71
C LYS A 81 -20.58 -19.40 9.07
N GLY A 82 -19.45 -18.71 9.19
CA GLY A 82 -18.16 -19.31 9.54
C GLY A 82 -17.40 -19.93 8.35
N LEU A 83 -17.92 -19.82 7.13
CA LEU A 83 -17.13 -20.09 5.92
C LEU A 83 -16.43 -18.81 5.46
N ALA A 84 -15.21 -18.97 4.93
CA ALA A 84 -14.48 -17.86 4.35
C ALA A 84 -15.15 -17.36 3.06
N CYS A 85 -15.21 -16.04 2.92
CA CYS A 85 -15.71 -15.33 1.74
C CYS A 85 -15.06 -15.74 0.40
N GLY A 86 -13.78 -16.10 0.44
CA GLY A 86 -12.95 -16.24 -0.74
C GLY A 86 -12.75 -14.92 -1.48
N CYS A 87 -12.18 -15.01 -2.68
CA CYS A 87 -11.82 -13.84 -3.50
C CYS A 87 -12.61 -13.82 -4.81
N GLY A 88 -12.95 -12.62 -5.32
CA GLY A 88 -13.85 -12.42 -6.45
C GLY A 88 -13.20 -12.68 -7.80
N GLN A 89 -13.78 -12.12 -8.87
CA GLN A 89 -13.27 -12.29 -10.23
C GLN A 89 -11.80 -11.84 -10.40
N ASN A 90 -11.02 -12.62 -11.17
CA ASN A 90 -9.59 -12.40 -11.48
C ASN A 90 -8.72 -12.10 -10.25
N SER A 91 -9.05 -12.71 -9.12
CA SER A 91 -8.32 -12.54 -7.88
C SER A 91 -7.95 -13.89 -7.28
N PHE A 92 -6.98 -13.89 -6.38
CA PHE A 92 -6.61 -15.05 -5.59
C PHE A 92 -6.41 -14.67 -4.12
N ALA A 93 -6.66 -15.63 -3.24
CA ALA A 93 -6.48 -15.49 -1.80
C ALA A 93 -5.00 -15.53 -1.43
N CYS A 94 -4.57 -14.53 -0.68
CA CYS A 94 -3.28 -14.46 -0.04
C CYS A 94 -3.45 -14.45 1.47
N ASP A 95 -3.03 -15.52 2.12
CA ASP A 95 -3.06 -15.59 3.58
C ASP A 95 -1.88 -14.80 4.14
N THR A 96 -2.18 -13.78 4.93
CA THR A 96 -1.18 -13.01 5.66
C THR A 96 -1.15 -13.46 7.12
N ASP A 97 0.02 -13.34 7.76
CA ASP A 97 0.19 -13.66 9.18
C ASP A 97 -0.89 -12.93 10.01
N GLY A 98 -1.77 -13.70 10.66
CA GLY A 98 -2.90 -13.16 11.42
C GLY A 98 -4.29 -13.49 10.88
N ASN A 99 -4.41 -14.50 10.00
CA ASN A 99 -5.70 -15.05 9.55
C ASN A 99 -6.52 -14.07 8.68
N LEU A 100 -5.87 -13.03 8.14
CA LEU A 100 -6.46 -12.12 7.18
C LEU A 100 -6.11 -12.62 5.78
N THR A 101 -7.11 -13.12 5.08
CA THR A 101 -6.99 -13.43 3.65
C THR A 101 -7.16 -12.12 2.85
N GLN A 102 -6.10 -11.69 2.20
CA GLN A 102 -6.13 -10.57 1.25
C GLN A 102 -6.39 -11.10 -0.16
N CYS A 103 -7.30 -10.47 -0.90
CA CYS A 103 -7.52 -10.80 -2.30
C CYS A 103 -6.66 -9.92 -3.20
N LEU A 104 -5.78 -10.56 -3.99
CA LEU A 104 -4.83 -9.90 -4.89
C LEU A 104 -5.18 -10.21 -6.36
N PRO A 105 -4.89 -9.31 -7.32
CA PRO A 105 -5.16 -9.54 -8.73
C PRO A 105 -4.29 -10.67 -9.28
N ILE A 106 -4.83 -11.54 -10.14
CA ILE A 106 -4.03 -12.58 -10.81
C ILE A 106 -2.89 -11.97 -11.64
N VAL A 107 -3.11 -10.80 -12.23
CA VAL A 107 -2.10 -10.04 -12.97
C VAL A 107 -1.41 -9.06 -12.02
N GLY A 108 -0.12 -9.27 -11.78
CA GLY A 108 0.72 -8.39 -10.96
C GLY A 108 0.55 -8.54 -9.45
N GLY A 109 -0.54 -9.16 -8.97
CA GLY A 109 -0.67 -9.51 -7.56
C GLY A 109 0.28 -10.64 -7.19
N TYR A 110 0.82 -10.55 -5.98
CA TYR A 110 1.84 -11.47 -5.50
C TYR A 110 1.59 -11.81 -4.04
N CYS A 111 1.43 -13.10 -3.76
CA CYS A 111 1.39 -13.61 -2.40
C CYS A 111 2.68 -14.38 -2.11
N PRO A 112 3.53 -13.88 -1.21
CA PRO A 112 4.70 -14.61 -0.76
C PRO A 112 4.23 -15.74 0.15
N GLN A 113 4.11 -16.95 -0.41
CA GLN A 113 3.94 -18.15 0.40
C GLN A 113 5.31 -18.64 0.87
N CYS A 114 5.91 -17.88 1.77
CA CYS A 114 7.03 -18.40 2.55
C CYS A 114 6.49 -19.42 3.54
N LEU A 115 7.27 -20.46 3.83
CA LEU A 115 6.92 -21.40 4.89
C LEU A 115 6.82 -20.65 6.24
N ALA A 116 6.13 -21.22 7.23
CA ALA A 116 5.94 -20.59 8.54
C ALA A 116 7.26 -20.28 9.28
N ASP A 117 8.37 -20.90 8.87
CA ASP A 117 9.74 -20.69 9.37
C ASP A 117 10.65 -19.92 8.39
N GLU A 118 10.06 -19.36 7.32
CA GLU A 118 10.73 -18.50 6.36
C GLU A 118 10.20 -17.06 6.45
N VAL A 119 11.01 -16.12 5.98
CA VAL A 119 10.65 -14.72 5.79
C VAL A 119 10.60 -14.40 4.31
N GLU A 120 9.74 -13.46 3.95
CA GLU A 120 9.76 -12.87 2.62
C GLU A 120 11.01 -12.00 2.44
N CYS A 121 11.69 -12.22 1.33
CA CYS A 121 12.83 -11.40 0.94
C CYS A 121 12.38 -10.11 0.30
N PRO A 122 12.89 -8.95 0.76
CA PRO A 122 12.55 -7.67 0.17
C PRO A 122 13.03 -7.59 -1.28
N HIS A 123 12.48 -6.65 -2.05
CA HIS A 123 13.02 -6.30 -3.36
C HIS A 123 14.51 -5.96 -3.25
N VAL A 124 15.28 -6.39 -4.26
CA VAL A 124 16.72 -6.20 -4.22
C VAL A 124 17.13 -4.85 -4.81
N LEU A 125 18.04 -4.20 -4.11
CA LEU A 125 18.68 -2.98 -4.60
C LEU A 125 19.87 -3.36 -5.48
N ASN A 126 19.90 -2.80 -6.69
CA ASN A 126 21.05 -2.88 -7.57
C ASN A 126 21.85 -1.58 -7.47
N PHE A 127 23.17 -1.72 -7.49
CA PHE A 127 24.07 -0.58 -7.53
C PHE A 127 24.88 -0.60 -8.83
N GLN A 128 25.36 0.58 -9.21
CA GLN A 128 26.44 0.72 -10.18
C GLN A 128 27.79 0.43 -9.48
N PRO A 129 28.88 0.14 -10.22
CA PRO A 129 30.20 -0.08 -9.62
C PRO A 129 30.78 1.09 -8.82
N ASN A 130 30.23 2.30 -8.98
CA ASN A 130 30.59 3.49 -8.22
C ASN A 130 29.77 3.65 -6.91
N GLY A 131 28.86 2.72 -6.61
CA GLY A 131 27.99 2.76 -5.43
C GLY A 131 26.69 3.55 -5.60
N THR A 132 26.44 4.17 -6.76
CA THR A 132 25.16 4.83 -7.03
C THR A 132 24.07 3.77 -7.17
N GLN A 133 22.97 3.92 -6.42
CA GLN A 133 21.82 3.04 -6.57
C GLN A 133 21.20 3.23 -7.96
N VAL A 134 20.91 2.12 -8.65
CA VAL A 134 20.19 2.16 -9.92
C VAL A 134 18.75 2.64 -9.64
N PRO A 135 18.23 3.63 -10.38
CA PRO A 135 16.90 4.19 -10.13
C PRO A 135 15.81 3.14 -9.95
N ALA A 136 14.86 3.42 -9.05
CA ALA A 136 13.78 2.52 -8.65
C ALA A 136 12.75 2.21 -9.75
N GLU A 137 12.93 2.68 -10.99
CA GLU A 137 12.07 2.36 -12.14
C GLU A 137 12.09 0.86 -12.51
N GLY A 138 12.92 0.07 -11.84
CA GLY A 138 12.77 -1.38 -11.78
C GLY A 138 13.19 -1.89 -10.40
N TRP A 139 12.27 -1.89 -9.44
CA TRP A 139 12.39 -2.78 -8.29
C TRP A 139 12.60 -4.19 -8.83
N VAL A 140 13.78 -4.75 -8.56
CA VAL A 140 14.11 -6.08 -9.06
C VAL A 140 13.62 -7.09 -8.05
N GLU A 141 12.78 -8.00 -8.52
CA GLU A 141 12.37 -9.16 -7.76
C GLU A 141 13.61 -9.94 -7.29
N PRO A 142 13.67 -10.35 -6.01
CA PRO A 142 14.78 -11.19 -5.57
C PRO A 142 14.77 -12.52 -6.33
N VAL A 143 15.96 -13.06 -6.62
CA VAL A 143 16.10 -14.39 -7.26
C VAL A 143 15.46 -15.49 -6.41
N ARG A 144 15.38 -15.25 -5.09
CA ARG A 144 14.70 -16.09 -4.12
C ARG A 144 13.78 -15.23 -3.26
N LYS A 145 12.50 -15.57 -3.26
CA LYS A 145 11.43 -14.81 -2.61
C LYS A 145 11.25 -15.09 -1.13
N CYS A 146 11.70 -16.25 -0.67
CA CYS A 146 11.59 -16.68 0.72
C CYS A 146 12.94 -17.20 1.21
N ALA A 147 13.28 -16.95 2.46
CA ALA A 147 14.50 -17.48 3.06
C ALA A 147 14.31 -17.73 4.57
N SER A 148 15.14 -18.55 5.19
CA SER A 148 15.03 -18.87 6.63
C SER A 148 15.16 -17.65 7.56
N SER A 149 15.76 -16.56 7.08
CA SER A 149 15.86 -15.29 7.78
C SER A 149 16.10 -14.15 6.80
N LEU A 150 15.94 -12.90 7.24
CA LEU A 150 16.21 -11.74 6.38
C LEU A 150 17.68 -11.70 5.92
N LEU A 151 18.60 -12.29 6.69
CA LEU A 151 20.02 -12.36 6.35
C LEU A 151 20.31 -13.36 5.23
N ASP A 152 19.42 -14.34 5.02
CA ASP A 152 19.54 -15.35 3.97
C ASP A 152 18.98 -14.87 2.62
N CYS A 153 18.40 -13.66 2.60
CA CYS A 153 17.85 -13.08 1.39
C CYS A 153 18.95 -12.63 0.42
N PRO A 154 18.78 -12.91 -0.90
CA PRO A 154 19.77 -12.53 -1.88
C PRO A 154 19.81 -11.02 -2.04
N CYS A 155 21.01 -10.47 -2.22
CA CYS A 155 21.18 -9.07 -2.61
C CYS A 155 21.28 -8.90 -4.12
N GLY A 156 21.02 -7.68 -4.59
CA GLY A 156 21.10 -7.33 -5.99
C GLY A 156 22.53 -7.27 -6.51
N ARG A 157 22.66 -6.91 -7.79
CA ARG A 157 23.95 -6.68 -8.44
C ARG A 157 24.69 -5.53 -7.77
N GLU A 158 25.99 -5.73 -7.55
CA GLU A 158 26.85 -4.81 -6.79
C GLU A 158 26.41 -4.56 -5.34
N ALA A 159 25.55 -5.41 -4.77
CA ALA A 159 25.11 -5.32 -3.38
C ALA A 159 25.65 -6.48 -2.51
N GLN A 160 25.67 -6.28 -1.20
CA GLN A 160 25.97 -7.30 -0.19
C GLN A 160 25.02 -7.18 1.00
N MET A 161 24.72 -8.30 1.67
CA MET A 161 23.91 -8.30 2.88
C MET A 161 24.73 -7.68 4.00
N CYS A 162 24.10 -6.81 4.78
CA CYS A 162 24.72 -6.20 5.93
C CYS A 162 24.02 -6.63 7.21
N ASP A 163 24.63 -7.60 7.91
CA ASP A 163 24.02 -8.26 9.06
C ASP A 163 23.63 -7.30 10.18
N SER A 164 24.45 -6.28 10.43
CA SER A 164 24.16 -5.26 11.46
C SER A 164 22.99 -4.35 11.12
N LEU A 165 22.65 -4.22 9.83
CA LEU A 165 21.54 -3.41 9.34
C LEU A 165 20.33 -4.26 8.91
N GLY A 166 20.49 -5.58 8.82
CA GLY A 166 19.46 -6.51 8.33
C GLY A 166 18.99 -6.22 6.91
N ARG A 167 19.86 -5.68 6.04
CA ARG A 167 19.50 -5.31 4.66
C ARG A 167 20.69 -5.28 3.70
N CYS A 168 20.40 -5.29 2.41
CA CYS A 168 21.40 -5.17 1.35
C CYS A 168 21.91 -3.73 1.20
N ILE A 169 23.22 -3.55 1.10
CA ILE A 169 23.91 -2.28 0.83
C ILE A 169 24.86 -2.45 -0.37
N PHE A 170 25.45 -1.36 -0.87
CA PHE A 170 26.50 -1.46 -1.90
C PHE A 170 27.69 -2.29 -1.40
N LYS A 171 28.17 -3.26 -2.20
CA LYS A 171 29.25 -4.18 -1.79
C LYS A 171 30.59 -3.50 -1.48
N GLY A 172 30.81 -2.30 -2.00
CA GLY A 172 31.99 -1.48 -1.68
C GLY A 172 31.85 -0.66 -0.40
N ALA A 173 30.68 -0.61 0.21
CA ALA A 173 30.45 0.07 1.48
C ALA A 173 30.72 -0.88 2.65
N ALA A 174 31.31 -0.35 3.74
CA ALA A 174 31.46 -1.11 4.97
C ALA A 174 30.11 -1.23 5.69
N CYS A 175 29.88 -2.38 6.32
CA CYS A 175 28.79 -2.52 7.27
C CYS A 175 29.04 -1.70 8.51
N CYS A 176 28.00 -1.04 9.02
CA CYS A 176 28.14 -0.23 10.21
C CYS A 176 28.34 -1.15 11.40
N THR A 177 29.37 -0.90 12.18
CA THR A 177 29.55 -1.56 13.46
C THR A 177 28.56 -1.00 14.48
N TYR A 178 28.38 -1.67 15.62
CA TYR A 178 27.41 -1.28 16.66
C TYR A 178 27.70 0.10 17.28
N ASP A 179 28.94 0.58 17.13
CA ASP A 179 29.44 1.88 17.54
C ASP A 179 29.47 2.90 16.39
N GLN A 180 28.78 2.64 15.28
CA GLN A 180 28.63 3.55 14.14
C GLN A 180 27.15 3.83 13.86
N LYS A 181 26.88 4.98 13.27
CA LYS A 181 25.57 5.31 12.68
C LYS A 181 25.63 5.28 11.18
N LEU A 182 24.50 4.95 10.55
CA LEU A 182 24.34 5.06 9.12
C LEU A 182 24.02 6.51 8.73
N CYS A 183 24.79 7.06 7.80
CA CYS A 183 24.58 8.37 7.21
C CYS A 183 24.19 8.22 5.73
N VAL A 184 23.06 8.81 5.34
CA VAL A 184 22.62 8.89 3.95
C VAL A 184 23.08 10.21 3.38
N LEU A 185 23.94 10.16 2.36
CA LEU A 185 24.50 11.34 1.70
C LEU A 185 23.82 11.53 0.35
N THR A 186 23.30 12.72 0.13
CA THR A 186 22.66 13.10 -1.14
C THR A 186 23.64 13.91 -1.98
N ASP A 187 23.93 13.44 -3.18
CA ASP A 187 24.81 14.11 -4.13
C ASP A 187 23.97 14.90 -5.14
N TYR A 188 24.40 16.12 -5.45
CA TYR A 188 23.75 16.97 -6.44
C TYR A 188 24.70 17.33 -7.59
N GLY A 189 24.15 17.68 -8.74
CA GLY A 189 24.88 18.25 -9.86
C GLY A 189 25.16 19.75 -9.64
N PRO A 190 26.03 20.36 -10.46
CA PRO A 190 26.27 21.81 -10.44
C PRO A 190 25.01 22.65 -10.71
N ASP A 191 24.00 22.06 -11.34
CA ASP A 191 22.68 22.64 -11.61
C ASP A 191 21.67 22.44 -10.46
N GLY A 192 22.09 21.79 -9.36
CA GLY A 192 21.24 21.49 -8.22
C GLY A 192 20.28 20.32 -8.45
N GLN A 193 20.45 19.53 -9.51
CA GLN A 193 19.68 18.30 -9.71
C GLN A 193 20.25 17.15 -8.88
N LEU A 194 19.38 16.27 -8.38
CA LEU A 194 19.79 15.07 -7.65
C LEU A 194 20.58 14.14 -8.58
N THR A 195 21.84 13.84 -8.27
CA THR A 195 22.68 12.92 -9.06
C THR A 195 22.78 11.54 -8.42
N GLY A 196 22.51 11.42 -7.13
CA GLY A 196 22.43 10.14 -6.45
C GLY A 196 22.40 10.26 -4.94
N TYR A 197 22.42 9.11 -4.29
CA TYR A 197 22.65 8.99 -2.85
C TYR A 197 23.60 7.84 -2.59
N ARG A 198 24.33 7.94 -1.48
CA ARG A 198 25.18 6.87 -0.96
C ARG A 198 25.04 6.77 0.54
N GLU A 199 25.26 5.59 1.07
CA GLU A 199 25.24 5.34 2.50
C GLU A 199 26.66 5.11 3.00
N ILE A 200 26.99 5.72 4.13
CA ILE A 200 28.28 5.51 4.80
C ILE A 200 28.04 5.24 6.28
N CYS A 201 28.99 4.56 6.90
CA CYS A 201 29.03 4.40 8.35
C CYS A 201 29.91 5.48 8.96
N TRP A 202 29.41 6.11 10.02
CA TRP A 202 30.03 7.26 10.64
C TRP A 202 30.03 7.16 12.15
N LEU A 203 30.84 7.99 12.81
CA LEU A 203 30.87 8.05 14.27
C LEU A 203 29.52 8.59 14.81
N PRO A 204 28.90 7.97 15.82
CA PRO A 204 27.58 8.36 16.34
C PRO A 204 27.55 9.81 16.84
N THR A 205 28.65 10.23 17.46
CA THR A 205 28.82 11.56 18.07
C THR A 205 29.16 12.66 17.08
N GLU A 206 29.53 12.32 15.83
CA GLU A 206 29.87 13.29 14.82
C GLU A 206 28.72 13.50 13.84
N PRO A 207 28.50 14.72 13.34
CA PRO A 207 27.46 14.97 12.37
C PRO A 207 27.79 14.31 11.02
N CYS A 208 26.78 13.79 10.31
CA CYS A 208 26.98 13.04 9.06
C CYS A 208 27.57 13.93 7.97
N PRO A 209 28.69 13.62 7.28
CA PRO A 209 29.25 14.51 6.27
C PRO A 209 28.25 14.81 5.15
N CYS A 210 28.41 15.92 4.45
CA CYS A 210 27.52 16.24 3.33
C CYS A 210 27.95 15.51 2.04
N GLY A 211 26.99 15.26 1.14
CA GLY A 211 27.26 14.73 -0.19
C GLY A 211 27.93 15.75 -1.11
N ALA A 212 28.33 15.32 -2.30
CA ALA A 212 28.94 16.15 -3.32
C ALA A 212 28.00 17.29 -3.75
N ASN A 213 28.56 18.50 -3.89
CA ASN A 213 27.83 19.73 -4.21
C ASN A 213 26.71 20.09 -3.22
N THR A 214 26.87 19.73 -1.94
CA THR A 214 25.95 20.14 -0.87
C THR A 214 26.69 20.79 0.30
N HIS A 215 25.96 21.61 1.05
CA HIS A 215 26.43 22.32 2.22
C HIS A 215 25.48 22.11 3.39
N ARG A 216 26.03 21.91 4.59
CA ARG A 216 25.25 21.81 5.81
C ARG A 216 24.64 23.15 6.16
N CYS A 217 23.35 23.17 6.47
CA CYS A 217 22.70 24.35 7.04
C CYS A 217 23.21 24.63 8.48
N PRO A 218 23.43 25.90 8.85
CA PRO A 218 23.80 26.25 10.23
C PRO A 218 22.81 25.68 11.26
N GLY A 219 23.33 25.04 12.30
CA GLY A 219 22.52 24.50 13.40
C GLY A 219 21.66 23.26 13.08
N THR A 220 21.80 22.66 11.89
CA THR A 220 21.03 21.46 11.52
C THR A 220 21.90 20.35 10.92
N GLU A 221 21.31 19.16 10.76
CA GLU A 221 21.92 18.04 10.03
C GLU A 221 21.57 18.03 8.53
N VAL A 222 20.87 19.04 8.03
CA VAL A 222 20.39 19.07 6.65
C VAL A 222 21.51 19.57 5.72
N CYS A 223 21.82 18.77 4.70
CA CYS A 223 22.73 19.13 3.60
C CYS A 223 21.93 19.46 2.34
N LEU A 224 22.14 20.64 1.76
CA LEU A 224 21.41 21.13 0.58
C LEU A 224 22.38 21.63 -0.49
N PRO A 225 22.03 21.56 -1.79
CA PRO A 225 22.79 22.21 -2.83
C PRO A 225 22.66 23.74 -2.72
N GLU A 226 23.68 24.45 -3.21
CA GLU A 226 23.76 25.90 -3.11
C GLU A 226 22.52 26.61 -3.71
N SER A 227 21.94 26.04 -4.77
CA SER A 227 20.77 26.58 -5.47
C SER A 227 19.50 26.73 -4.61
N ILE A 228 19.36 25.95 -3.53
CA ILE A 228 18.16 25.99 -2.65
C ILE A 228 18.49 26.27 -1.18
N LYS A 229 19.79 26.29 -0.84
CA LYS A 229 20.27 26.47 0.54
C LYS A 229 19.74 27.76 1.17
N GLU A 230 19.80 28.89 0.46
CA GLU A 230 19.36 30.20 0.99
C GLU A 230 17.86 30.26 1.30
N ALA A 231 17.04 29.47 0.59
CA ALA A 231 15.59 29.45 0.79
C ALA A 231 15.15 28.56 1.96
N ILE A 232 15.97 27.58 2.35
CA ILE A 232 15.57 26.51 3.30
C ILE A 232 16.36 26.58 4.61
N CYS A 233 17.65 26.92 4.55
CA CYS A 233 18.46 26.95 5.77
C CYS A 233 17.99 28.06 6.71
N PRO A 234 17.96 27.81 8.04
CA PRO A 234 17.75 28.89 9.00
C PRO A 234 18.88 29.92 8.87
N CYS A 235 18.54 31.19 9.12
CA CYS A 235 19.54 32.26 9.20
C CYS A 235 20.53 31.99 10.33
N ASP A 236 21.80 32.25 10.09
CA ASP A 236 22.84 32.18 11.13
C ASP A 236 22.52 33.23 12.22
N PRO A 237 22.39 32.84 13.50
CA PRO A 237 22.04 33.75 14.59
C PRO A 237 23.10 34.83 14.88
#